data_AF-A0A5C7YX02-F1
#
_entry.id   AF-A0A5C7YX02-F1
#
_cell.length_a   1.000
_cell.length_b   1.000
_cell.length_c   1.000
_cell.angle_alpha   90.00
_cell.angle_beta   90.00
_cell.angle_gamma   90.00
#
_symmetry.space_group_name_H-M   'P 1'
#
loop_
_entity.id
_entity.type
_entity.pdbx_description
1 polymer ?
#
loop_
_entity_poly.entity_id
_entity_poly.type
_entity_poly.pdbx_seq_one_letter_code
_entity_poly.pdbx_strand_id
1 'polypeptide(L)'
;MGLFSSKKEGGMMDMIRCDEKDYLIWKWRPNGNEANSTNKENAIRWGSSLRVKDGEVAVFVYKQKDDTQQDFVEGPYDDILKTANLPVISNIIGLAYNSGTPFQAEVYFINLARIIPFKARIPYFDIFDPRFIDFGIKCAVQYQLLTQIVDYKEFIKINRLINLTPQELNEKMKPVIDRHLKALVINIPKQNNIAAVQIETQLDEVNAQSASRLKPEIENLFGIQINNLSIDVIDIDKDDEQYHKLRKLTADITERKTTTQANVEIDTIQAQADVNIKNLQDTQRINAGNLEEQLRIQREEMQRAQKLQTESSNFEVHKLNIQTDAQKEILTAAADSLGNMGNMDLGGNSSGGMNPAGMMTGMMMGGAMGNQMAGMMNQMGANMNNQTPLNSQMPPTPPSIQYFVAVNGQQSGPFNMQQLQQLVMNGQLQANTFVWKQGMQNWEEAGKLLELQTLFGAVPPPPPPPINP
;
A
#
# COMPACT_ATOMS: atom_id res chain seq x y z
N MET A 1 20.52 -92.86 -1.26
CA MET A 1 20.63 -92.26 0.09
C MET A 1 21.39 -90.96 -0.03
N GLY A 2 20.86 -89.88 0.52
CA GLY A 2 21.47 -88.54 0.47
C GLY A 2 20.46 -87.43 0.80
N LEU A 3 19.65 -87.67 1.84
CA LEU A 3 18.72 -86.73 2.45
C LEU A 3 19.50 -85.68 3.27
N PHE A 4 18.97 -84.46 3.31
CA PHE A 4 19.34 -83.33 4.18
C PHE A 4 20.64 -82.57 3.85
N SER A 5 20.52 -81.53 3.02
CA SER A 5 21.25 -80.27 3.28
C SER A 5 20.26 -79.27 3.87
N SER A 6 20.01 -79.36 5.19
CA SER A 6 19.45 -78.23 5.93
C SER A 6 20.49 -77.11 5.88
N LYS A 7 20.29 -76.12 5.00
CA LYS A 7 20.92 -74.82 5.24
C LYS A 7 20.41 -74.37 6.61
N LYS A 8 21.30 -74.38 7.60
CA LYS A 8 21.05 -73.81 8.92
C LYS A 8 20.77 -72.33 8.71
N GLU A 9 19.49 -71.97 8.55
CA GLU A 9 19.03 -70.57 8.62
C GLU A 9 19.00 -70.05 10.08
N GLY A 10 19.53 -70.81 11.04
CA GLY A 10 19.78 -70.36 12.41
C GLY A 10 21.24 -70.00 12.61
N GLY A 11 21.56 -68.71 12.65
CA GLY A 11 22.91 -68.24 12.95
C GLY A 11 22.99 -66.71 13.01
N MET A 12 23.23 -66.22 14.23
CA MET A 12 23.55 -64.85 14.68
C MET A 12 22.38 -63.96 15.12
N MET A 13 22.61 -63.25 16.23
CA MET A 13 21.81 -62.11 16.68
C MET A 13 21.98 -60.99 15.66
N ASP A 14 20.88 -60.36 15.28
CA ASP A 14 20.89 -59.36 14.22
C ASP A 14 21.24 -57.97 14.78
N MET A 15 21.97 -57.18 13.99
CA MET A 15 22.12 -55.75 14.23
C MET A 15 21.02 -55.03 13.46
N ILE A 16 20.04 -54.49 14.18
CA ILE A 16 18.89 -53.79 13.64
C ILE A 16 19.24 -52.30 13.63
N ARG A 17 19.51 -51.77 12.43
CA ARG A 17 19.84 -50.36 12.20
C ARG A 17 19.46 -49.97 10.77
N CYS A 18 19.25 -48.68 10.53
CA CYS A 18 19.12 -48.16 9.18
C CYS A 18 20.49 -47.81 8.58
N ASP A 19 20.82 -48.48 7.47
CA ASP A 19 22.04 -48.22 6.68
C ASP A 19 21.76 -47.39 5.41
N GLU A 20 20.50 -47.05 5.15
CA GLU A 20 20.09 -46.28 3.98
C GLU A 20 20.36 -44.78 4.18
N LYS A 21 20.85 -44.10 3.13
CA LYS A 21 21.13 -42.66 3.18
C LYS A 21 19.94 -41.82 2.71
N ASP A 22 19.19 -42.32 1.72
CA ASP A 22 18.06 -41.60 1.12
C ASP A 22 16.75 -42.33 1.37
N TYR A 23 16.14 -42.09 2.55
CA TYR A 23 14.88 -42.72 2.93
C TYR A 23 13.97 -41.78 3.73
N LEU A 24 12.67 -42.03 3.63
CA LEU A 24 11.64 -41.50 4.52
C LEU A 24 11.14 -42.58 5.47
N ILE A 25 10.68 -43.70 4.90
CA ILE A 25 10.35 -44.93 5.61
C ILE A 25 11.17 -46.03 4.97
N TRP A 26 11.93 -46.75 5.79
CA TRP A 26 12.74 -47.88 5.34
C TRP A 26 12.42 -49.11 6.18
N LYS A 27 11.94 -50.17 5.54
CA LYS A 27 11.75 -51.49 6.16
C LYS A 27 13.12 -52.12 6.35
N TRP A 28 13.44 -52.47 7.59
CA TRP A 28 14.67 -53.15 7.94
C TRP A 28 14.77 -54.51 7.26
N ARG A 29 15.99 -54.82 6.83
CA ARG A 29 16.36 -56.11 6.28
C ARG A 29 17.79 -56.49 6.66
N PRO A 30 18.09 -57.79 6.86
CA PRO A 30 19.45 -58.24 7.11
C PRO A 30 20.38 -57.84 5.96
N ASN A 31 21.64 -57.51 6.30
CA ASN A 31 22.62 -57.05 5.33
C ASN A 31 22.82 -58.04 4.18
N GLY A 32 22.72 -57.54 2.94
CA GLY A 32 22.94 -58.30 1.71
C GLY A 32 21.69 -58.92 1.08
N ASN A 33 20.50 -58.68 1.64
CA ASN A 33 19.24 -59.24 1.14
C ASN A 33 18.36 -58.18 0.44
N GLU A 34 17.66 -58.57 -0.62
CA GLU A 34 16.62 -57.75 -1.26
C GLU A 34 15.36 -57.66 -0.39
N ALA A 35 14.49 -56.67 -0.60
CA ALA A 35 13.28 -56.52 0.20
C ALA A 35 12.32 -57.72 -0.01
N ASN A 36 11.80 -58.26 1.10
CA ASN A 36 10.95 -59.47 1.12
C ASN A 36 11.64 -60.74 0.60
N SER A 37 12.98 -60.77 0.55
CA SER A 37 13.71 -61.92 0.02
C SER A 37 13.97 -62.99 1.08
N THR A 38 13.85 -62.66 2.38
CA THR A 38 14.11 -63.61 3.47
C THR A 38 13.08 -63.56 4.60
N ASN A 39 12.73 -64.74 5.13
CA ASN A 39 11.89 -64.87 6.33
C ASN A 39 12.51 -64.23 7.59
N LYS A 40 13.82 -63.92 7.56
CA LYS A 40 14.54 -63.27 8.67
C LYS A 40 14.15 -61.82 8.88
N GLU A 41 13.73 -61.12 7.84
CA GLU A 41 13.26 -59.72 7.90
C GLU A 41 12.07 -59.53 8.83
N ASN A 42 11.28 -60.60 9.01
CA ASN A 42 10.07 -60.61 9.82
C ASN A 42 10.20 -61.48 11.08
N ALA A 43 11.41 -61.97 11.42
CA ALA A 43 11.64 -62.93 12.52
C ALA A 43 12.72 -62.42 13.48
N ILE A 44 12.36 -61.43 14.30
CA ILE A 44 13.25 -60.71 15.21
C ILE A 44 13.52 -61.53 16.48
N ARG A 45 14.75 -61.51 16.99
CA ARG A 45 15.18 -62.25 18.20
C ARG A 45 15.45 -61.33 19.37
N TRP A 46 15.02 -61.73 20.56
CA TRP A 46 15.53 -61.15 21.80
C TRP A 46 17.05 -61.35 21.90
N GLY A 47 17.79 -60.31 22.30
CA GLY A 47 19.25 -60.31 22.26
C GLY A 47 19.87 -59.60 21.05
N SER A 48 19.10 -59.35 19.99
CA SER A 48 19.55 -58.52 18.86
C SER A 48 19.89 -57.09 19.30
N SER A 49 20.91 -56.49 18.68
CA SER A 49 21.32 -55.11 18.96
C SER A 49 20.44 -54.17 18.16
N LEU A 50 19.78 -53.21 18.81
CA LEU A 50 19.02 -52.15 18.13
C LEU A 50 19.82 -50.84 18.21
N ARG A 51 20.03 -50.23 17.05
CA ARG A 51 20.64 -48.90 16.94
C ARG A 51 19.74 -47.97 16.14
N VAL A 52 19.32 -46.88 16.77
CA VAL A 52 18.52 -45.82 16.18
C VAL A 52 19.31 -44.52 16.30
N LYS A 53 19.57 -43.84 15.18
CA LYS A 53 20.35 -42.59 15.21
C LYS A 53 19.49 -41.46 15.76
N ASP A 54 20.14 -40.38 16.17
CA ASP A 54 19.44 -39.15 16.55
C ASP A 54 18.57 -38.63 15.39
N GLY A 55 17.34 -38.23 15.70
CA GLY A 55 16.30 -37.88 14.74
C GLY A 55 15.90 -39.01 13.78
N GLU A 56 16.02 -40.26 14.20
CA GLU A 56 15.36 -41.42 13.59
C GLU A 56 14.42 -42.07 14.64
N VAL A 57 13.39 -42.76 14.17
CA VAL A 57 12.55 -43.61 15.01
C VAL A 57 12.42 -45.01 14.40
N ALA A 58 12.59 -46.03 15.22
CA ALA A 58 12.31 -47.41 14.86
C ALA A 58 10.90 -47.80 15.30
N VAL A 59 10.11 -48.32 14.37
CA VAL A 59 8.74 -48.77 14.57
C VAL A 59 8.70 -50.27 14.41
N PHE A 60 8.35 -50.96 15.48
CA PHE A 60 8.16 -52.40 15.46
C PHE A 60 6.67 -52.69 15.27
N VAL A 61 6.34 -53.48 14.25
CA VAL A 61 4.96 -53.79 13.87
C VAL A 61 4.70 -55.28 14.10
N TYR A 62 3.63 -55.57 14.84
CA TYR A 62 3.23 -56.92 15.22
C TYR A 62 1.82 -57.21 14.73
N LYS A 63 1.62 -58.41 14.17
CA LYS A 63 0.29 -58.89 13.77
C LYS A 63 -0.34 -59.72 14.89
N GLN A 64 -1.50 -59.29 15.38
CA GLN A 64 -2.42 -60.08 16.19
C GLN A 64 -3.60 -60.54 15.32
N LYS A 65 -4.34 -61.57 15.76
CA LYS A 65 -5.45 -62.20 15.02
C LYS A 65 -6.39 -61.22 14.30
N ASP A 66 -6.70 -60.06 14.92
CA ASP A 66 -7.61 -59.04 14.35
C ASP A 66 -7.07 -57.59 14.42
N ASP A 67 -5.84 -57.35 14.91
CA ASP A 67 -5.30 -55.99 15.08
C ASP A 67 -3.77 -55.91 14.88
N THR A 68 -3.29 -54.74 14.45
CA THR A 68 -1.86 -54.47 14.24
C THR A 68 -1.34 -53.56 15.35
N GLN A 69 -0.42 -54.09 16.14
CA GLN A 69 0.17 -53.40 17.28
C GLN A 69 1.53 -52.80 16.92
N GLN A 70 1.89 -51.67 17.53
CA GLN A 70 3.11 -50.94 17.22
C GLN A 70 3.86 -50.50 18.49
N ASP A 71 5.16 -50.75 18.54
CA ASP A 71 6.09 -50.18 19.52
C ASP A 71 7.03 -49.19 18.83
N PHE A 72 7.39 -48.10 19.52
CA PHE A 72 8.22 -47.02 18.99
C PHE A 72 9.47 -46.85 19.84
N VAL A 73 10.64 -46.78 19.18
CA VAL A 73 11.92 -46.50 19.83
C VAL A 73 12.55 -45.31 19.14
N GLU A 74 12.56 -44.16 19.82
CA GLU A 74 13.18 -42.92 19.34
C GLU A 74 14.69 -42.93 19.60
N GLY A 75 15.47 -42.40 18.67
CA GLY A 75 16.90 -42.22 18.84
C GLY A 75 17.26 -40.97 19.65
N PRO A 76 18.53 -40.83 20.09
CA PRO A 76 19.59 -41.81 19.94
C PRO A 76 19.39 -43.03 20.87
N TYR A 77 19.49 -44.22 20.29
CA TYR A 77 19.34 -45.47 21.02
C TYR A 77 20.37 -46.50 20.55
N ASP A 78 21.08 -47.15 21.49
CA ASP A 78 22.06 -48.21 21.20
C ASP A 78 22.09 -49.20 22.37
N ASP A 79 21.19 -50.18 22.36
CA ASP A 79 21.14 -51.26 23.36
C ASP A 79 20.53 -52.53 22.74
N ILE A 80 20.66 -53.63 23.48
CA ILE A 80 20.07 -54.92 23.14
C ILE A 80 18.55 -54.86 23.32
N LEU A 81 17.83 -55.50 22.41
CA LEU A 81 16.39 -55.71 22.53
C LEU A 81 16.07 -56.55 23.78
N LYS A 82 15.33 -55.93 24.70
CA LYS A 82 14.79 -56.52 25.93
C LYS A 82 13.28 -56.26 25.96
N THR A 83 12.52 -57.09 26.67
CA THR A 83 11.06 -56.93 26.82
C THR A 83 10.66 -55.57 27.39
N ALA A 84 11.51 -54.95 28.22
CA ALA A 84 11.28 -53.61 28.75
C ALA A 84 11.29 -52.50 27.67
N ASN A 85 12.00 -52.72 26.57
CA ASN A 85 12.19 -51.72 25.51
C ASN A 85 11.06 -51.76 24.46
N LEU A 86 10.22 -52.80 24.50
CA LEU A 86 9.08 -53.02 23.62
C LEU A 86 7.86 -53.43 24.48
N PRO A 87 7.21 -52.46 25.16
CA PRO A 87 6.19 -52.75 26.15
C PRO A 87 4.95 -53.42 25.54
N VAL A 88 4.56 -53.08 24.30
CA VAL A 88 3.37 -53.67 23.67
C VAL A 88 3.59 -55.14 23.35
N ILE A 89 4.73 -55.51 22.75
CA ILE A 89 5.02 -56.93 22.50
C ILE A 89 5.20 -57.76 23.78
N SER A 90 5.71 -57.14 24.86
CA SER A 90 5.90 -57.84 26.13
C SER A 90 4.59 -58.37 26.72
N ASN A 91 3.48 -57.65 26.52
CA ASN A 91 2.14 -58.06 26.92
C ASN A 91 1.57 -59.17 26.02
N ILE A 92 1.98 -59.23 24.76
CA ILE A 92 1.46 -60.17 23.76
C ILE A 92 2.11 -61.55 23.90
N ILE A 93 3.42 -61.58 24.16
CA ILE A 93 4.22 -62.81 24.09
C ILE A 93 4.36 -63.51 25.45
N GLY A 94 4.10 -62.80 26.55
CA GLY A 94 4.19 -63.36 27.90
C GLY A 94 5.62 -63.73 28.31
N LEU A 95 5.84 -63.86 29.62
CA LEU A 95 7.14 -64.19 30.25
C LEU A 95 7.76 -65.54 29.81
N ALA A 96 7.10 -66.32 28.94
CA ALA A 96 7.50 -67.68 28.57
C ALA A 96 8.57 -67.77 27.46
N TYR A 97 8.93 -66.66 26.80
CA TYR A 97 9.91 -66.64 25.69
C TYR A 97 11.31 -66.18 26.11
N ASN A 98 11.73 -66.52 27.33
CA ASN A 98 12.97 -66.04 27.95
C ASN A 98 14.23 -66.81 27.50
N SER A 99 14.41 -67.08 26.20
CA SER A 99 15.57 -67.86 25.70
C SER A 99 15.85 -67.70 24.19
N GLY A 100 15.84 -66.48 23.64
CA GLY A 100 16.34 -66.22 22.27
C GLY A 100 15.46 -66.75 21.12
N THR A 101 14.22 -67.12 21.42
CA THR A 101 13.23 -67.54 20.42
C THR A 101 12.81 -66.33 19.57
N PRO A 102 12.82 -66.44 18.23
CA PRO A 102 12.37 -65.36 17.37
C PRO A 102 10.87 -65.13 17.51
N PHE A 103 10.47 -63.87 17.51
CA PHE A 103 9.08 -63.43 17.40
C PHE A 103 8.85 -62.82 16.02
N GLN A 104 7.61 -62.88 15.53
CA GLN A 104 7.29 -62.27 14.25
C GLN A 104 7.04 -60.77 14.41
N ALA A 105 7.87 -59.96 13.76
CA ALA A 105 7.74 -58.51 13.75
C ALA A 105 8.41 -57.92 12.52
N GLU A 106 7.83 -56.85 11.98
CA GLU A 106 8.47 -56.02 10.97
C GLU A 106 9.07 -54.80 11.67
N VAL A 107 10.26 -54.36 11.23
CA VAL A 107 10.89 -53.15 11.77
C VAL A 107 10.99 -52.12 10.67
N TYR A 108 10.54 -50.90 10.93
CA TYR A 108 10.62 -49.77 10.02
C TYR A 108 11.40 -48.64 10.67
N PHE A 109 12.25 -47.98 9.91
CA PHE A 109 12.93 -46.76 10.32
C PHE A 109 12.30 -45.57 9.62
N ILE A 110 12.01 -44.52 10.38
CA ILE A 110 11.50 -43.24 9.87
C ILE A 110 12.54 -42.16 10.15
N ASN A 111 12.85 -41.36 9.14
CA ASN A 111 13.77 -40.23 9.25
C ASN A 111 13.02 -38.96 9.68
N LEU A 112 13.37 -38.42 10.85
CA LEU A 112 12.79 -37.19 11.43
C LEU A 112 13.74 -36.00 11.35
N ALA A 113 15.05 -36.24 11.33
CA ALA A 113 16.10 -35.20 11.31
C ALA A 113 16.17 -34.43 9.98
N ARG A 114 15.70 -35.03 8.89
CA ARG A 114 15.98 -34.53 7.56
C ARG A 114 14.90 -33.55 7.08
N ILE A 115 15.32 -32.33 6.80
CA ILE A 115 14.55 -31.40 5.96
C ILE A 115 14.71 -31.86 4.51
N ILE A 116 13.58 -32.10 3.84
CA ILE A 116 13.51 -32.65 2.49
C ILE A 116 13.13 -31.53 1.54
N PRO A 117 14.03 -31.14 0.61
CA PRO A 117 13.69 -30.19 -0.41
C PRO A 117 12.82 -30.85 -1.46
N PHE A 118 11.66 -30.26 -1.74
CA PHE A 118 10.83 -30.58 -2.89
C PHE A 118 10.86 -29.40 -3.86
N LYS A 119 11.39 -29.61 -5.06
CA LYS A 119 11.44 -28.59 -6.11
C LYS A 119 10.64 -29.07 -7.31
N ALA A 120 9.76 -28.22 -7.83
CA ALA A 120 8.99 -28.57 -9.01
C ALA A 120 8.66 -27.34 -9.84
N ARG A 121 8.36 -27.62 -11.13
CA ARG A 121 7.84 -26.64 -12.08
C ARG A 121 6.43 -27.04 -12.49
N ILE A 122 5.57 -26.05 -12.51
CA ILE A 122 4.26 -26.09 -13.15
C ILE A 122 4.50 -25.76 -14.63
N PRO A 123 4.11 -26.64 -15.57
CA PRO A 123 4.24 -26.36 -17.00
C PRO A 123 3.35 -25.18 -17.41
N TYR A 124 3.59 -24.62 -18.59
CA TYR A 124 2.85 -23.48 -19.09
C TYR A 124 1.32 -23.67 -19.01
N PHE A 125 0.64 -22.67 -18.47
CA PHE A 125 -0.82 -22.54 -18.43
C PHE A 125 -1.21 -21.09 -18.69
N ASP A 126 -2.46 -20.89 -19.13
CA ASP A 126 -2.93 -19.57 -19.54
C ASP A 126 -3.38 -18.73 -18.32
N ILE A 127 -2.91 -17.49 -18.29
CA ILE A 127 -3.41 -16.41 -17.43
C ILE A 127 -4.00 -15.30 -18.29
N PHE A 128 -5.03 -14.64 -17.77
CA PHE A 128 -5.80 -13.66 -18.53
C PHE A 128 -5.70 -12.28 -17.91
N ASP A 129 -5.50 -11.26 -18.74
CA ASP A 129 -5.59 -9.87 -18.30
C ASP A 129 -7.07 -9.52 -18.05
N PRO A 130 -7.44 -8.94 -16.89
CA PRO A 130 -8.82 -8.58 -16.59
C PRO A 130 -9.47 -7.65 -17.62
N ARG A 131 -8.65 -6.87 -18.33
CA ARG A 131 -9.10 -5.92 -19.36
C ARG A 131 -9.25 -6.59 -20.73
N PHE A 132 -8.59 -7.73 -20.94
CA PHE A 132 -8.47 -8.42 -22.23
C PHE A 132 -8.54 -9.94 -22.03
N ILE A 133 -9.72 -10.42 -21.65
CA ILE A 133 -9.94 -11.83 -21.32
C ILE A 133 -9.80 -12.79 -22.53
N ASP A 134 -9.81 -12.26 -23.75
CA ASP A 134 -9.67 -13.06 -24.97
C ASP A 134 -8.21 -13.42 -25.28
N PHE A 135 -7.25 -12.84 -24.56
CA PHE A 135 -5.81 -13.07 -24.75
C PHE A 135 -5.24 -13.81 -23.54
N GLY A 136 -5.05 -15.12 -23.70
CA GLY A 136 -4.39 -15.97 -22.72
C GLY A 136 -2.87 -15.89 -22.88
N ILE A 137 -2.18 -15.42 -21.85
CA ILE A 137 -0.73 -15.45 -21.82
C ILE A 137 -0.29 -16.72 -21.12
N LYS A 138 0.67 -17.43 -21.72
CA LYS A 138 1.25 -18.60 -21.07
C LYS A 138 2.22 -18.18 -19.98
N CYS A 139 2.04 -18.74 -18.80
CA CYS A 139 3.00 -18.63 -17.71
C CYS A 139 3.30 -20.00 -17.09
N ALA A 140 4.52 -20.17 -16.60
CA ALA A 140 4.97 -21.31 -15.84
C ALA A 140 5.38 -20.85 -14.44
N VAL A 141 5.28 -21.74 -13.45
CA VAL A 141 5.59 -21.40 -12.05
C VAL A 141 6.62 -22.37 -11.52
N GLN A 142 7.68 -21.86 -10.91
CA GLN A 142 8.67 -22.67 -10.20
C GLN A 142 8.50 -22.46 -8.70
N TYR A 143 8.48 -23.54 -7.95
CA TYR A 143 8.29 -23.49 -6.52
C TYR A 143 9.15 -24.52 -5.79
N GLN A 144 9.43 -24.23 -4.52
CA GLN A 144 10.19 -25.06 -3.62
C GLN A 144 9.48 -25.18 -2.27
N LEU A 145 9.49 -26.39 -1.70
CA LEU A 145 9.10 -26.66 -0.34
C LEU A 145 10.27 -27.24 0.44
N LEU A 146 10.32 -26.92 1.73
CA LEU A 146 11.15 -27.59 2.73
C LEU A 146 10.23 -28.34 3.67
N THR A 147 10.20 -29.66 3.58
CA THR A 147 9.30 -30.51 4.35
C THR A 147 10.05 -31.33 5.39
N GLN A 148 9.35 -31.74 6.45
CA GLN A 148 9.91 -32.57 7.51
C GLN A 148 8.80 -33.43 8.12
N ILE A 149 9.15 -34.60 8.65
CA ILE A 149 8.22 -35.40 9.47
C ILE A 149 8.42 -35.00 10.93
N VAL A 150 7.35 -34.50 11.56
CA VAL A 150 7.34 -34.14 12.98
C VAL A 150 6.45 -35.11 13.77
N ASP A 151 5.19 -35.29 13.36
CA ASP A 151 4.33 -36.33 13.91
C ASP A 151 4.45 -37.62 13.07
N TYR A 152 5.38 -38.48 13.46
CA TYR A 152 5.59 -39.76 12.78
C TYR A 152 4.41 -40.73 12.98
N LYS A 153 3.57 -40.57 14.01
CA LYS A 153 2.42 -41.46 14.25
C LYS A 153 1.29 -41.11 13.28
N GLU A 154 1.03 -39.83 13.09
CA GLU A 154 0.09 -39.34 12.08
C GLU A 154 0.58 -39.69 10.66
N PHE A 155 1.87 -39.46 10.38
CA PHE A 155 2.49 -39.82 9.10
C PHE A 155 2.29 -41.30 8.74
N ILE A 156 2.46 -42.21 9.72
CA ILE A 156 2.22 -43.66 9.56
C ILE A 156 0.75 -43.96 9.25
N LYS A 157 -0.19 -43.31 9.95
CA LYS A 157 -1.64 -43.53 9.72
C LYS A 157 -2.04 -43.14 8.30
N ILE A 158 -1.47 -42.05 7.77
CA ILE A 158 -1.78 -41.52 6.44
C ILE A 158 -1.10 -42.33 5.34
N ASN A 159 0.22 -42.52 5.43
CA ASN A 159 1.00 -43.10 4.33
C ASN A 159 1.10 -44.63 4.37
N ARG A 160 0.72 -45.25 5.50
CA ARG A 160 0.96 -46.65 5.84
C ARG A 160 2.46 -46.96 5.94
N LEU A 161 2.83 -47.95 6.75
CA LEU A 161 4.23 -48.40 6.90
C LEU A 161 4.66 -49.23 5.68
N ILE A 162 4.90 -48.52 4.57
CA ILE A 162 5.50 -49.07 3.36
C ILE A 162 6.85 -48.40 3.14
N ASN A 163 7.75 -49.06 2.40
CA ASN A 163 8.95 -48.38 1.92
C ASN A 163 8.50 -47.13 1.15
N LEU A 164 9.00 -45.98 1.60
CA LEU A 164 8.65 -44.69 1.03
C LEU A 164 9.92 -43.87 0.92
N THR A 165 10.18 -43.38 -0.29
CA THR A 165 11.30 -42.50 -0.60
C THR A 165 10.85 -41.04 -0.63
N PRO A 166 11.76 -40.07 -0.44
CA PRO A 166 11.47 -38.66 -0.66
C PRO A 166 10.84 -38.37 -2.04
N GLN A 167 11.31 -39.05 -3.09
CA GLN A 167 10.86 -38.87 -4.46
C GLN A 167 9.39 -39.31 -4.65
N GLU A 168 9.02 -40.47 -4.10
CA GLU A 168 7.62 -40.94 -4.16
C GLU A 168 6.67 -40.03 -3.38
N LEU A 169 7.08 -39.49 -2.23
CA LEU A 169 6.28 -38.52 -1.50
C LEU A 169 6.07 -37.24 -2.34
N ASN A 170 7.14 -36.75 -2.97
CA ASN A 170 7.10 -35.59 -3.85
C ASN A 170 6.13 -35.80 -5.04
N GLU A 171 6.14 -36.98 -5.66
CA GLU A 171 5.21 -37.34 -6.75
C GLU A 171 3.75 -37.36 -6.29
N LYS A 172 3.48 -37.77 -5.05
CA LYS A 172 2.13 -37.74 -4.47
C LYS A 172 1.65 -36.31 -4.14
N MET A 173 2.54 -35.45 -3.64
CA MET A 173 2.20 -34.07 -3.28
C MET A 173 2.03 -33.17 -4.51
N LYS A 174 2.82 -33.40 -5.56
CA LYS A 174 2.90 -32.53 -6.75
C LYS A 174 1.54 -32.18 -7.36
N PRO A 175 0.60 -33.12 -7.64
CA PRO A 175 -0.66 -32.79 -8.29
C PRO A 175 -1.55 -31.87 -7.46
N VAL A 176 -1.54 -32.03 -6.14
CA VAL A 176 -2.31 -31.18 -5.20
C VAL A 176 -1.73 -29.78 -5.20
N ILE A 177 -0.41 -29.66 -5.01
CA ILE A 177 0.28 -28.36 -5.00
C ILE A 177 0.11 -27.64 -6.34
N ASP A 178 0.35 -28.33 -7.46
CA ASP A 178 0.22 -27.77 -8.81
C ASP A 178 -1.20 -27.22 -9.05
N ARG A 179 -2.24 -27.95 -8.63
CA ARG A 179 -3.63 -27.50 -8.79
C ARG A 179 -3.89 -26.19 -8.03
N HIS A 180 -3.44 -26.09 -6.77
CA HIS A 180 -3.73 -24.94 -5.92
C HIS A 180 -2.93 -23.71 -6.34
N LEU A 181 -1.64 -23.88 -6.65
CA LEU A 181 -0.80 -22.79 -7.15
C LEU A 181 -1.28 -22.28 -8.51
N LYS A 182 -1.68 -23.16 -9.44
CA LYS A 182 -2.31 -22.73 -10.71
C LYS A 182 -3.55 -21.88 -10.45
N ALA A 183 -4.46 -22.36 -9.61
CA ALA A 183 -5.69 -21.62 -9.32
C ALA A 183 -5.41 -20.25 -8.69
N LEU A 184 -4.40 -20.17 -7.83
CA LEU A 184 -3.98 -18.91 -7.19
C LEU A 184 -3.42 -17.93 -8.24
N VAL A 185 -2.45 -18.36 -9.05
CA VAL A 185 -1.80 -17.50 -10.06
C VAL A 185 -2.79 -17.04 -11.14
N ILE A 186 -3.73 -17.90 -11.56
CA ILE A 186 -4.78 -17.52 -12.54
C ILE A 186 -5.68 -16.39 -12.00
N ASN A 187 -5.95 -16.37 -10.70
CA ASN A 187 -6.93 -15.44 -10.13
C ASN A 187 -6.32 -14.10 -9.68
N ILE A 188 -5.02 -14.03 -9.42
CA ILE A 188 -4.37 -12.80 -8.94
C ILE A 188 -4.56 -11.59 -9.86
N PRO A 189 -4.38 -11.70 -11.20
CA PRO A 189 -4.59 -10.55 -12.08
C PRO A 189 -5.98 -9.94 -11.91
N LYS A 190 -7.00 -10.80 -11.80
CA LYS A 190 -8.39 -10.39 -11.61
C LYS A 190 -8.66 -9.83 -10.22
N GLN A 191 -8.09 -10.44 -9.17
CA GLN A 191 -8.30 -10.00 -7.78
C GLN A 191 -7.67 -8.64 -7.51
N ASN A 192 -6.46 -8.43 -8.01
CA ASN A 192 -5.68 -7.21 -7.75
C ASN A 192 -5.84 -6.15 -8.85
N ASN A 193 -6.67 -6.45 -9.87
CA ASN A 193 -6.90 -5.60 -11.04
C ASN A 193 -5.58 -5.14 -11.71
N ILE A 194 -4.65 -6.08 -11.88
CA ILE A 194 -3.37 -5.84 -12.52
C ILE A 194 -3.34 -6.44 -13.92
N ALA A 195 -2.45 -5.95 -14.77
CA ALA A 195 -2.20 -6.58 -16.05
C ALA A 195 -1.56 -7.96 -15.86
N ALA A 196 -1.94 -8.95 -16.67
CA ALA A 196 -1.37 -10.30 -16.55
C ALA A 196 0.15 -10.32 -16.80
N VAL A 197 0.67 -9.40 -17.64
CA VAL A 197 2.11 -9.21 -17.86
C VAL A 197 2.86 -8.69 -16.62
N GLN A 198 2.15 -8.18 -15.61
CA GLN A 198 2.72 -7.69 -14.36
C GLN A 198 2.59 -8.71 -13.22
N ILE A 199 2.19 -9.95 -13.50
CA ILE A 199 2.02 -10.98 -12.46
C ILE A 199 3.31 -11.24 -11.67
N GLU A 200 4.48 -11.04 -12.29
CA GLU A 200 5.79 -11.13 -11.64
C GLU A 200 5.92 -10.14 -10.46
N THR A 201 5.23 -8.99 -10.51
CA THR A 201 5.21 -7.99 -9.41
C THR A 201 4.43 -8.45 -8.19
N GLN A 202 3.66 -9.52 -8.29
CA GLN A 202 2.82 -10.04 -7.21
C GLN A 202 3.44 -11.26 -6.52
N LEU A 203 4.72 -11.55 -6.76
CA LEU A 203 5.37 -12.75 -6.20
C LEU A 203 5.24 -12.84 -4.67
N ASP A 204 5.35 -11.73 -3.96
CA ASP A 204 5.18 -11.68 -2.50
C ASP A 204 3.75 -12.02 -2.07
N GLU A 205 2.75 -11.50 -2.79
CA GLU A 205 1.34 -11.79 -2.55
C GLU A 205 1.02 -13.26 -2.85
N VAL A 206 1.57 -13.80 -3.94
CA VAL A 206 1.46 -15.22 -4.31
C VAL A 206 2.03 -16.10 -3.18
N ASN A 207 3.21 -15.73 -2.66
CA ASN A 207 3.85 -16.42 -1.55
C ASN A 207 3.00 -16.35 -0.27
N ALA A 208 2.50 -15.17 0.12
CA ALA A 208 1.67 -15.01 1.31
C ALA A 208 0.36 -15.81 1.23
N GLN A 209 -0.33 -15.77 0.08
CA GLN A 209 -1.58 -16.52 -0.11
C GLN A 209 -1.35 -18.03 -0.18
N SER A 210 -0.25 -18.47 -0.82
CA SER A 210 0.07 -19.90 -0.88
C SER A 210 0.42 -20.46 0.49
N ALA A 211 1.22 -19.75 1.28
CA ALA A 211 1.61 -20.17 2.63
C ALA A 211 0.40 -20.28 3.58
N SER A 212 -0.57 -19.38 3.48
CA SER A 212 -1.77 -19.42 4.34
C SER A 212 -2.77 -20.50 3.97
N ARG A 213 -2.96 -20.77 2.67
CA ARG A 213 -3.98 -21.72 2.18
C ARG A 213 -3.45 -23.13 1.99
N LEU A 214 -2.28 -23.27 1.37
CA LEU A 214 -1.77 -24.56 0.91
C LEU A 214 -1.06 -25.32 2.03
N LYS A 215 -0.37 -24.63 2.93
CA LYS A 215 0.37 -25.25 4.02
C LYS A 215 -0.50 -26.19 4.87
N PRO A 216 -1.59 -25.74 5.52
CA PRO A 216 -2.37 -26.62 6.39
C PRO A 216 -3.01 -27.79 5.63
N GLU A 217 -3.39 -27.57 4.37
CA GLU A 217 -3.97 -28.62 3.53
C GLU A 217 -2.97 -29.74 3.23
N ILE A 218 -1.76 -29.39 2.80
CA ILE A 218 -0.72 -30.38 2.49
C ILE A 218 -0.22 -31.08 3.75
N GLU A 219 -0.05 -30.35 4.86
CA GLU A 219 0.35 -30.95 6.14
C GLU A 219 -0.65 -32.02 6.59
N ASN A 220 -1.95 -31.72 6.54
CA ASN A 220 -3.01 -32.66 6.92
C ASN A 220 -3.16 -33.85 5.95
N LEU A 221 -2.98 -33.63 4.64
CA LEU A 221 -3.15 -34.69 3.64
C LEU A 221 -2.01 -35.70 3.64
N PHE A 222 -0.81 -35.27 4.00
CA PHE A 222 0.40 -36.09 3.88
C PHE A 222 1.09 -36.41 5.22
N GLY A 223 0.64 -35.82 6.34
CA GLY A 223 1.20 -36.05 7.67
C GLY A 223 2.61 -35.50 7.84
N ILE A 224 2.91 -34.39 7.16
CA ILE A 224 4.22 -33.74 7.17
C ILE A 224 4.08 -32.32 7.70
N GLN A 225 5.20 -31.71 8.04
CA GLN A 225 5.30 -30.29 8.32
C GLN A 225 5.99 -29.58 7.14
N ILE A 226 5.47 -28.41 6.76
CA ILE A 226 6.10 -27.52 5.78
C ILE A 226 6.78 -26.39 6.54
N ASN A 227 8.10 -26.43 6.56
CA ASN A 227 8.92 -25.41 7.20
C ASN A 227 9.00 -24.15 6.33
N ASN A 228 9.02 -24.33 5.01
CA ASN A 228 8.98 -23.24 4.04
C ASN A 228 8.26 -23.67 2.76
N LEU A 229 7.47 -22.76 2.18
CA LEU A 229 6.88 -22.85 0.85
C LEU A 229 7.20 -21.54 0.14
N SER A 230 7.95 -21.62 -0.96
CA SER A 230 8.27 -20.48 -1.80
C SER A 230 7.90 -20.75 -3.25
N ILE A 231 7.27 -19.76 -3.88
CA ILE A 231 7.26 -19.59 -5.32
C ILE A 231 8.51 -18.79 -5.66
N ASP A 232 9.41 -19.40 -6.40
CA ASP A 232 10.71 -18.82 -6.73
C ASP A 232 10.60 -17.93 -7.96
N VAL A 233 9.84 -18.37 -8.97
CA VAL A 233 9.70 -17.68 -10.27
C VAL A 233 8.31 -17.89 -10.86
N ILE A 234 7.73 -16.83 -11.43
CA ILE A 234 6.60 -16.89 -12.36
C ILE A 234 7.14 -16.46 -13.73
N ASP A 235 7.28 -17.41 -14.64
CA ASP A 235 7.92 -17.26 -15.95
C ASP A 235 6.88 -17.08 -17.04
N ILE A 236 6.81 -15.88 -17.63
CA ILE A 236 5.90 -15.58 -18.74
C ILE A 236 6.57 -15.94 -20.06
N ASP A 237 5.86 -16.68 -20.92
CA ASP A 237 6.31 -16.96 -22.28
C ASP A 237 6.26 -15.67 -23.12
N LYS A 238 7.42 -15.03 -23.27
CA LYS A 238 7.58 -13.78 -24.02
C LYS A 238 7.62 -14.00 -25.53
N ASP A 239 7.73 -15.25 -25.98
CA ASP A 239 7.76 -15.64 -27.39
C ASP A 239 6.35 -16.00 -27.91
N ASP A 240 5.35 -16.10 -27.02
CA ASP A 240 3.97 -16.42 -27.41
C ASP A 240 3.32 -15.28 -28.22
N GLU A 241 2.61 -15.65 -29.29
CA GLU A 241 1.95 -14.69 -30.19
C GLU A 241 0.91 -13.84 -29.45
N GLN A 242 0.19 -14.43 -28.48
CA GLN A 242 -0.84 -13.72 -27.70
C GLN A 242 -0.21 -12.70 -26.77
N TYR A 243 0.95 -13.00 -26.18
CA TYR A 243 1.72 -12.04 -25.39
C TYR A 243 2.08 -10.80 -26.21
N HIS A 244 2.59 -10.99 -27.43
CA HIS A 244 2.92 -9.88 -28.31
C HIS A 244 1.69 -9.06 -28.72
N LYS A 245 0.55 -9.71 -29.01
CA LYS A 245 -0.71 -9.02 -29.31
C LYS A 245 -1.19 -8.17 -28.13
N LEU A 246 -1.21 -8.74 -26.92
CA LEU A 246 -1.62 -8.03 -25.71
C LEU A 246 -0.68 -6.86 -25.39
N ARG A 247 0.63 -7.05 -25.55
CA ARG A 247 1.60 -5.98 -25.34
C ARG A 247 1.40 -4.83 -26.33
N LYS A 248 1.13 -5.11 -27.61
CA LYS A 248 0.79 -4.09 -28.60
C LYS A 248 -0.47 -3.31 -28.23
N LEU A 249 -1.54 -4.01 -27.84
CA LEU A 249 -2.80 -3.37 -27.40
C LEU A 249 -2.59 -2.50 -26.17
N THR A 250 -1.80 -2.98 -25.20
CA THR A 250 -1.52 -2.24 -23.97
C THR A 250 -0.62 -1.04 -24.21
N ALA A 251 0.39 -1.17 -25.07
CA ALA A 251 1.26 -0.07 -25.47
C ALA A 251 0.47 1.02 -26.22
N ASP A 252 -0.33 0.62 -27.21
CA ASP A 252 -1.18 1.53 -27.99
C ASP A 252 -2.19 2.28 -27.10
N ILE A 253 -2.82 1.60 -26.15
CA ILE A 253 -3.76 2.26 -25.22
C ILE A 253 -3.02 3.23 -24.29
N THR A 254 -1.82 2.89 -23.83
CA THR A 254 -1.04 3.79 -22.97
C THR A 254 -0.61 5.02 -23.76
N GLU A 255 -0.10 4.84 -24.98
CA GLU A 255 0.26 5.93 -25.88
C GLU A 255 -0.95 6.82 -26.21
N ARG A 256 -2.10 6.22 -26.56
CA ARG A 256 -3.34 6.97 -26.81
C ARG A 256 -3.81 7.71 -25.57
N LYS A 257 -3.80 7.10 -24.39
CA LYS A 257 -4.19 7.78 -23.14
C LYS A 257 -3.26 8.95 -22.83
N THR A 258 -1.95 8.77 -22.94
CA THR A 258 -0.98 9.84 -22.71
C THR A 258 -1.13 10.95 -23.74
N THR A 259 -1.34 10.62 -25.01
CA THR A 259 -1.58 11.60 -26.08
C THR A 259 -2.89 12.35 -25.86
N THR A 260 -3.98 11.66 -25.51
CA THR A 260 -5.26 12.30 -25.18
C THR A 260 -5.14 13.20 -23.95
N GLN A 261 -4.46 12.76 -22.89
CA GLN A 261 -4.22 13.58 -21.70
C GLN A 261 -3.40 14.83 -22.03
N ALA A 262 -2.34 14.69 -22.83
CA ALA A 262 -1.54 15.81 -23.29
C ALA A 262 -2.37 16.80 -24.14
N ASN A 263 -3.22 16.29 -25.05
CA ASN A 263 -4.08 17.14 -25.87
C ASN A 263 -5.11 17.90 -25.04
N VAL A 264 -5.74 17.25 -24.06
CA VAL A 264 -6.67 17.91 -23.13
C VAL A 264 -5.96 18.98 -22.33
N GLU A 265 -4.75 18.71 -21.85
CA GLU A 265 -3.95 19.70 -21.11
C GLU A 265 -3.59 20.91 -21.98
N ILE A 266 -3.18 20.67 -23.25
CA ILE A 266 -2.91 21.73 -24.23
C ILE A 266 -4.16 22.59 -24.47
N ASP A 267 -5.33 21.98 -24.71
CA ASP A 267 -6.58 22.70 -24.93
C ASP A 267 -6.96 23.56 -23.72
N THR A 268 -6.75 23.05 -22.50
CA THR A 268 -7.02 23.83 -21.28
C THR A 268 -6.06 24.99 -21.09
N ILE A 269 -4.77 24.82 -21.44
CA ILE A 269 -3.77 25.89 -21.38
C ILE A 269 -4.09 26.97 -22.43
N GLN A 270 -4.50 26.59 -23.64
CA GLN A 270 -4.92 27.53 -24.68
C GLN A 270 -6.18 28.30 -24.26
N ALA A 271 -7.20 27.61 -23.74
CA ALA A 271 -8.41 28.27 -23.25
C ALA A 271 -8.11 29.24 -22.08
N GLN A 272 -7.20 28.87 -21.17
CA GLN A 272 -6.77 29.77 -20.10
C GLN A 272 -5.95 30.95 -20.63
N ALA A 273 -5.06 30.73 -21.60
CA ALA A 273 -4.30 31.79 -22.25
C ALA A 273 -5.22 32.78 -22.96
N ASP A 274 -6.23 32.30 -23.69
CA ASP A 274 -7.22 33.15 -24.37
C ASP A 274 -8.04 33.98 -23.40
N VAL A 275 -8.49 33.39 -22.28
CA VAL A 275 -9.19 34.12 -21.21
C VAL A 275 -8.29 35.17 -20.57
N ASN A 276 -7.02 34.84 -20.32
CA ASN A 276 -6.05 35.78 -19.74
C ASN A 276 -5.72 36.94 -20.70
N ILE A 277 -5.54 36.65 -21.99
CA ILE A 277 -5.33 37.66 -23.02
C ILE A 277 -6.56 38.58 -23.09
N LYS A 278 -7.77 38.02 -23.10
CA LYS A 278 -9.00 38.80 -23.10
C LYS A 278 -9.13 39.67 -21.86
N ASN A 279 -8.86 39.14 -20.67
CA ASN A 279 -8.87 39.90 -19.43
C ASN A 279 -7.84 41.03 -19.44
N LEU A 280 -6.64 40.80 -19.98
CA LEU A 280 -5.60 41.82 -20.13
C LEU A 280 -6.07 42.93 -21.09
N GLN A 281 -6.63 42.57 -22.24
CA GLN A 281 -7.17 43.52 -23.21
C GLN A 281 -8.33 44.33 -22.63
N ASP A 282 -9.27 43.69 -21.93
CA ASP A 282 -10.39 44.35 -21.28
C ASP A 282 -9.89 45.30 -20.17
N THR A 283 -8.88 44.90 -19.39
CA THR A 283 -8.25 45.75 -18.37
C THR A 283 -7.57 46.97 -18.99
N GLN A 284 -6.81 46.78 -20.08
CA GLN A 284 -6.19 47.89 -20.81
C GLN A 284 -7.23 48.85 -21.37
N ARG A 285 -8.33 48.34 -21.94
CA ARG A 285 -9.43 49.15 -22.47
C ARG A 285 -10.14 49.94 -21.37
N ILE A 286 -10.42 49.31 -20.23
CA ILE A 286 -11.04 49.97 -19.07
C ILE A 286 -10.12 51.07 -18.52
N ASN A 287 -8.83 50.78 -18.36
CA ASN A 287 -7.86 51.76 -17.88
C ASN A 287 -7.70 52.94 -18.86
N ALA A 288 -7.67 52.66 -20.16
CA ALA A 288 -7.63 53.70 -21.19
C ALA A 288 -8.89 54.60 -21.13
N GLY A 289 -10.09 53.99 -21.02
CA GLY A 289 -11.33 54.75 -20.89
C GLY A 289 -11.41 55.58 -19.60
N ASN A 290 -10.97 55.02 -18.48
CA ASN A 290 -10.90 55.75 -17.21
C ASN A 290 -9.93 56.93 -17.27
N LEU A 291 -8.76 56.75 -17.92
CA LEU A 291 -7.78 57.82 -18.10
C LEU A 291 -8.32 58.93 -19.01
N GLU A 292 -8.98 58.58 -20.11
CA GLU A 292 -9.62 59.55 -20.99
C GLU A 292 -10.68 60.38 -20.26
N GLU A 293 -11.53 59.73 -19.46
CA GLU A 293 -12.57 60.42 -18.68
C GLU A 293 -11.96 61.30 -17.60
N GLN A 294 -10.92 60.83 -16.90
CA GLN A 294 -10.18 61.64 -15.92
C GLN A 294 -9.55 62.89 -16.56
N LEU A 295 -8.91 62.73 -17.72
CA LEU A 295 -8.32 63.85 -18.45
C LEU A 295 -9.41 64.81 -18.96
N ARG A 296 -10.59 64.31 -19.34
CA ARG A 296 -11.73 65.17 -19.71
C ARG A 296 -12.21 65.99 -18.52
N ILE A 297 -12.48 65.35 -17.39
CA ILE A 297 -12.91 66.01 -16.14
C ILE A 297 -11.87 67.05 -15.72
N GLN A 298 -10.58 66.71 -15.72
CA GLN A 298 -9.51 67.63 -15.36
C GLN A 298 -9.45 68.87 -16.28
N ARG A 299 -9.66 68.68 -17.59
CA ARG A 299 -9.76 69.79 -18.55
C ARG A 299 -10.98 70.66 -18.29
N GLU A 300 -12.14 70.06 -18.04
CA GLU A 300 -13.38 70.78 -17.70
C GLU A 300 -13.25 71.58 -16.40
N GLU A 301 -12.65 70.99 -15.36
CA GLU A 301 -12.39 71.66 -14.09
C GLU A 301 -11.38 72.80 -14.23
N MET A 302 -10.32 72.62 -15.02
CA MET A 302 -9.36 73.69 -15.30
C MET A 302 -10.01 74.86 -16.04
N GLN A 303 -10.88 74.58 -17.01
CA GLN A 303 -11.65 75.62 -17.71
C GLN A 303 -12.61 76.33 -16.75
N ARG A 304 -13.32 75.59 -15.88
CA ARG A 304 -14.16 76.18 -14.83
C ARG A 304 -13.35 77.03 -13.85
N ALA A 305 -12.17 76.58 -13.43
CA ALA A 305 -11.31 77.31 -12.51
C ALA A 305 -10.79 78.61 -13.13
N GLN A 306 -10.40 78.61 -14.40
CA GLN A 306 -10.04 79.85 -15.11
C GLN A 306 -11.22 80.82 -15.20
N LYS A 307 -12.43 80.29 -15.49
CA LYS A 307 -13.66 81.11 -15.51
C LYS A 307 -13.96 81.72 -14.14
N LEU A 308 -13.90 80.93 -13.08
CA LEU A 308 -14.10 81.42 -11.70
C LEU A 308 -13.01 82.41 -11.27
N GLN A 309 -11.76 82.20 -11.69
CA GLN A 309 -10.64 83.09 -11.38
C GLN A 309 -10.81 84.45 -12.08
N THR A 310 -11.28 84.46 -13.32
CA THR A 310 -11.59 85.69 -14.06
C THR A 310 -12.84 86.40 -13.53
N GLU A 311 -13.84 85.67 -13.06
CA GLU A 311 -14.98 86.25 -12.32
C GLU A 311 -14.52 86.85 -10.98
N SER A 312 -13.64 86.15 -10.24
CA SER A 312 -13.06 86.62 -8.98
C SER A 312 -12.18 87.87 -9.13
N SER A 313 -11.35 87.94 -10.19
CA SER A 313 -10.53 89.12 -10.46
C SER A 313 -11.36 90.34 -10.88
N ASN A 314 -12.54 90.13 -11.46
CA ASN A 314 -13.50 91.20 -11.74
C ASN A 314 -14.31 91.62 -10.49
N PHE A 315 -14.25 90.86 -9.39
CA PHE A 315 -14.98 91.14 -8.16
C PHE A 315 -14.35 92.29 -7.35
N GLU A 316 -13.05 92.60 -7.52
CA GLU A 316 -12.40 93.75 -6.84
C GLU A 316 -12.91 95.11 -7.33
N VAL A 317 -13.46 95.20 -8.55
CA VAL A 317 -14.05 96.45 -9.07
C VAL A 317 -15.51 96.64 -8.61
N HIS A 318 -16.11 95.65 -7.95
CA HIS A 318 -17.49 95.70 -7.43
C HIS A 318 -17.62 95.60 -5.91
N LYS A 319 -16.51 95.61 -5.15
CA LYS A 319 -16.56 95.72 -3.68
C LYS A 319 -16.70 97.15 -3.14
N LEU A 320 -16.43 98.18 -3.95
CA LEU A 320 -16.57 99.59 -3.53
C LEU A 320 -18.02 100.12 -3.57
N ASN A 321 -18.95 99.45 -4.26
CA ASN A 321 -20.36 99.89 -4.34
C ASN A 321 -21.31 99.16 -3.37
N ILE A 322 -20.99 97.93 -2.93
CA ILE A 322 -21.94 97.09 -2.17
C ILE A 322 -22.01 97.46 -0.67
N GLN A 323 -20.95 98.02 -0.08
CA GLN A 323 -20.96 98.36 1.36
C GLN A 323 -21.80 99.59 1.72
N THR A 324 -22.17 100.44 0.77
CA THR A 324 -22.95 101.66 1.03
C THR A 324 -24.46 101.44 0.87
N ASP A 325 -24.90 100.43 0.09
CA ASP A 325 -26.32 100.18 -0.20
C ASP A 325 -26.97 99.12 0.71
N ALA A 326 -26.20 98.18 1.28
CA ALA A 326 -26.73 97.07 2.07
C ALA A 326 -27.34 97.45 3.45
N GLN A 327 -27.07 98.65 3.97
CA GLN A 327 -27.70 99.13 5.23
C GLN A 327 -29.05 99.84 5.03
N LYS A 328 -29.43 100.15 3.77
CA LYS A 328 -30.70 100.83 3.48
C LYS A 328 -31.80 99.85 3.01
N GLU A 329 -31.43 98.68 2.51
CA GLU A 329 -32.36 97.71 1.91
C GLU A 329 -33.05 96.77 2.94
N ILE A 330 -32.45 96.60 4.12
CA ILE A 330 -32.97 95.69 5.18
C ILE A 330 -34.19 96.29 5.93
N LEU A 331 -34.46 97.60 5.82
CA LEU A 331 -35.61 98.24 6.48
C LEU A 331 -36.88 98.34 5.60
N THR A 332 -36.81 97.97 4.32
CA THR A 332 -37.95 98.08 3.37
C THR A 332 -38.45 96.74 2.81
N ALA A 333 -37.68 95.65 2.89
CA ALA A 333 -38.07 94.33 2.39
C ALA A 333 -39.05 93.55 3.31
N ALA A 334 -39.60 94.20 4.35
CA ALA A 334 -40.69 93.67 5.19
C ALA A 334 -42.09 94.13 4.73
N ALA A 335 -42.20 94.91 3.65
CA ALA A 335 -43.45 95.52 3.21
C ALA A 335 -44.05 94.96 1.89
N ASP A 336 -43.31 94.20 1.07
CA ASP A 336 -43.75 93.84 -0.30
C ASP A 336 -43.86 92.33 -0.59
N SER A 337 -43.95 91.46 0.42
CA SER A 337 -44.28 90.03 0.22
C SER A 337 -45.78 89.79 -0.06
N LEU A 338 -46.45 90.73 -0.73
CA LEU A 338 -47.88 90.71 -1.04
C LEU A 338 -48.11 91.12 -2.50
N GLY A 339 -47.42 90.47 -3.43
CA GLY A 339 -47.59 90.69 -4.86
C GLY A 339 -47.18 89.47 -5.67
N ASN A 340 -48.16 88.85 -6.34
CA ASN A 340 -47.99 87.87 -7.41
C ASN A 340 -47.60 86.44 -7.02
N MET A 341 -48.48 85.87 -6.20
CA MET A 341 -49.11 84.59 -6.51
C MET A 341 -49.83 84.71 -7.87
N GLY A 342 -49.30 84.09 -8.93
CA GLY A 342 -49.90 84.17 -10.25
C GLY A 342 -49.30 83.20 -11.26
N ASN A 343 -49.99 82.07 -11.43
CA ASN A 343 -50.02 81.18 -12.61
C ASN A 343 -48.95 80.06 -12.65
N MET A 344 -49.26 78.85 -12.14
CA MET A 344 -49.85 77.67 -12.84
C MET A 344 -48.94 77.13 -13.95
N ASP A 345 -48.42 75.90 -13.87
CA ASP A 345 -49.03 74.57 -14.17
C ASP A 345 -48.12 73.97 -15.28
N LEU A 346 -47.64 72.73 -15.29
CA LEU A 346 -48.37 71.47 -15.33
C LEU A 346 -47.40 70.32 -15.03
N GLY A 347 -47.88 69.37 -14.23
CA GLY A 347 -47.87 67.97 -14.65
C GLY A 347 -46.65 67.11 -14.33
N GLY A 348 -46.75 66.40 -13.20
CA GLY A 348 -46.77 64.94 -13.28
C GLY A 348 -45.49 64.17 -12.95
N ASN A 349 -45.49 63.63 -11.73
CA ASN A 349 -45.18 62.23 -11.40
C ASN A 349 -43.85 61.91 -10.69
N SER A 350 -44.02 61.14 -9.61
CA SER A 350 -43.06 60.25 -8.91
C SER A 350 -41.87 60.90 -8.20
N SER A 351 -42.01 61.23 -6.90
CA SER A 351 -41.81 60.31 -5.75
C SER A 351 -40.39 59.76 -5.61
N GLY A 352 -39.64 60.34 -4.67
CA GLY A 352 -38.38 59.78 -4.17
C GLY A 352 -37.35 60.86 -3.86
N GLY A 353 -37.60 61.66 -2.83
CA GLY A 353 -36.69 62.72 -2.40
C GLY A 353 -35.33 62.20 -1.92
N MET A 354 -34.27 62.96 -2.24
CA MET A 354 -32.99 62.88 -1.54
C MET A 354 -32.80 64.18 -0.77
N ASN A 355 -32.69 64.05 0.56
CA ASN A 355 -32.56 65.13 1.52
C ASN A 355 -31.12 65.68 1.51
N PRO A 356 -30.88 66.98 1.28
CA PRO A 356 -29.52 67.54 1.16
C PRO A 356 -28.71 67.48 2.47
N ALA A 357 -29.35 67.24 3.61
CA ALA A 357 -28.67 66.99 4.89
C ALA A 357 -28.04 65.58 5.00
N GLY A 358 -28.50 64.60 4.20
CA GLY A 358 -27.93 63.25 4.18
C GLY A 358 -26.63 63.13 3.36
N MET A 359 -26.46 64.03 2.37
CA MET A 359 -25.29 64.01 1.47
C MET A 359 -24.04 64.61 2.12
N MET A 360 -24.19 65.52 3.08
CA MET A 360 -23.07 66.16 3.79
C MET A 360 -22.42 65.23 4.85
N THR A 361 -23.19 64.28 5.40
CA THR A 361 -22.67 63.28 6.36
C THR A 361 -21.79 62.22 5.66
N GLY A 362 -22.03 61.92 4.37
CA GLY A 362 -21.23 60.99 3.59
C GLY A 362 -19.86 61.53 3.17
N MET A 363 -19.69 62.85 3.11
CA MET A 363 -18.43 63.49 2.68
C MET A 363 -17.48 63.80 3.84
N MET A 364 -17.97 63.87 5.09
CA MET A 364 -17.13 64.14 6.26
C MET A 364 -16.44 62.87 6.81
N MET A 365 -16.84 61.67 6.39
CA MET A 365 -16.24 60.41 6.84
C MET A 365 -15.05 59.93 6.01
N GLY A 366 -14.57 60.72 5.04
CA GLY A 366 -13.36 60.44 4.26
C GLY A 366 -12.04 60.88 4.93
N GLY A 367 -12.10 61.60 6.05
CA GLY A 367 -10.93 62.18 6.72
C GLY A 367 -10.18 61.27 7.70
N ALA A 368 -10.73 60.11 8.07
CA ALA A 368 -10.13 59.21 9.08
C ALA A 368 -9.33 58.04 8.47
N MET A 369 -9.37 57.85 7.14
CA MET A 369 -8.62 56.81 6.43
C MET A 369 -7.29 57.32 5.83
N GLY A 370 -6.83 58.51 6.25
CA GLY A 370 -5.52 59.06 5.83
C GLY A 370 -4.33 58.51 6.63
N ASN A 371 -4.55 58.09 7.88
CA ASN A 371 -3.46 57.66 8.77
C ASN A 371 -3.13 56.16 8.71
N GLN A 372 -3.96 55.34 8.07
CA GLN A 372 -3.72 53.89 7.99
C GLN A 372 -2.93 53.48 6.73
N MET A 373 -2.86 54.35 5.71
CA MET A 373 -2.13 54.11 4.47
C MET A 373 -0.65 54.58 4.53
N ALA A 374 -0.33 55.53 5.42
CA ALA A 374 1.04 56.02 5.62
C ALA A 374 1.96 55.01 6.35
N GLY A 375 1.39 54.06 7.12
CA GLY A 375 2.15 53.00 7.80
C GLY A 375 2.58 51.85 6.87
N MET A 376 1.87 51.64 5.76
CA MET A 376 2.14 50.53 4.83
C MET A 376 3.25 50.85 3.81
N MET A 377 3.55 52.14 3.59
CA MET A 377 4.58 52.57 2.63
C MET A 377 6.00 52.57 3.23
N ASN A 378 6.16 52.68 4.55
CA ASN A 378 7.47 52.66 5.20
C ASN A 378 8.06 51.24 5.33
N GLN A 379 7.23 50.20 5.22
CA GLN A 379 7.66 48.80 5.32
C GLN A 379 8.18 48.23 3.98
N MET A 380 7.93 48.92 2.87
CA MET A 380 8.36 48.51 1.53
C MET A 380 9.73 49.09 1.11
N GLY A 381 10.27 50.05 1.88
CA GLY A 381 11.55 50.71 1.59
C GLY A 381 12.80 50.02 2.16
N ALA A 382 12.66 48.97 2.98
CA ALA A 382 13.80 48.40 3.73
C ALA A 382 14.42 47.12 3.13
N ASN A 383 13.94 46.60 1.99
CA ASN A 383 14.42 45.32 1.45
C ASN A 383 15.15 45.41 0.10
N MET A 384 15.56 46.60 -0.31
CA MET A 384 16.28 46.84 -1.58
C MET A 384 17.78 47.04 -1.35
N ASN A 385 18.49 45.99 -0.90
CA ASN A 385 19.94 45.93 -1.00
C ASN A 385 20.47 44.48 -1.02
N ASN A 386 20.52 43.84 -2.20
CA ASN A 386 21.72 43.16 -2.73
C ASN A 386 21.48 42.46 -4.09
N GLN A 387 22.17 43.00 -5.11
CA GLN A 387 22.93 42.39 -6.21
C GLN A 387 22.45 41.09 -6.94
N THR A 388 22.50 41.18 -8.27
CA THR A 388 22.32 40.25 -9.42
C THR A 388 23.33 39.07 -9.47
N PRO A 389 23.12 37.94 -10.22
CA PRO A 389 22.81 37.91 -11.68
C PRO A 389 21.91 36.79 -12.27
N LEU A 390 21.43 37.09 -13.49
CA LEU A 390 21.06 36.26 -14.66
C LEU A 390 21.31 34.72 -14.60
N ASN A 391 20.26 33.88 -14.77
CA ASN A 391 20.12 32.83 -15.81
C ASN A 391 18.87 31.90 -15.57
N SER A 392 18.26 31.44 -16.68
CA SER A 392 17.31 30.31 -16.86
C SER A 392 15.94 30.34 -16.15
N GLN A 393 14.89 30.65 -16.92
CA GLN A 393 13.52 30.23 -16.61
C GLN A 393 13.45 28.70 -16.62
N MET A 394 13.17 28.12 -15.45
CA MET A 394 13.01 26.69 -15.22
C MET A 394 11.74 26.15 -15.93
N PRO A 395 11.73 24.86 -16.30
CA PRO A 395 10.54 24.17 -16.83
C PRO A 395 9.38 24.21 -15.82
N PRO A 396 8.12 24.01 -16.26
CA PRO A 396 7.00 23.88 -15.34
C PRO A 396 7.29 22.76 -14.34
N THR A 397 7.28 23.11 -13.05
CA THR A 397 7.52 22.15 -11.97
C THR A 397 6.42 21.09 -11.98
N PRO A 398 6.76 19.81 -11.76
CA PRO A 398 5.77 18.74 -11.63
C PRO A 398 4.72 19.06 -10.56
N PRO A 399 3.50 18.51 -10.66
CA PRO A 399 2.44 18.74 -9.68
C PRO A 399 2.94 18.39 -8.28
N SER A 400 3.03 19.39 -7.41
CA SER A 400 3.42 19.22 -6.02
C SER A 400 2.23 18.70 -5.23
N ILE A 401 2.42 17.61 -4.47
CA ILE A 401 1.38 17.07 -3.58
C ILE A 401 1.09 18.12 -2.50
N GLN A 402 -0.16 18.53 -2.41
CA GLN A 402 -0.66 19.50 -1.44
C GLN A 402 -1.42 18.80 -0.31
N TYR A 403 -1.17 19.24 0.91
CA TYR A 403 -1.75 18.69 2.14
C TYR A 403 -2.59 19.72 2.88
N PHE A 404 -3.70 19.29 3.47
CA PHE A 404 -4.50 20.06 4.40
C PHE A 404 -4.38 19.43 5.78
N VAL A 405 -4.27 20.26 6.82
CA VAL A 405 -4.05 19.84 8.20
C VAL A 405 -5.16 20.41 9.08
N ALA A 406 -5.71 19.60 9.99
CA ALA A 406 -6.69 20.05 10.98
C ALA A 406 -5.99 20.51 12.27
N VAL A 407 -5.66 21.79 12.36
CA VAL A 407 -5.04 22.38 13.57
C VAL A 407 -6.14 22.98 14.45
N ASN A 408 -6.24 22.56 15.71
CA ASN A 408 -7.29 23.01 16.64
C ASN A 408 -8.73 22.81 16.13
N GLY A 409 -8.97 21.76 15.34
CA GLY A 409 -10.28 21.47 14.75
C GLY A 409 -10.66 22.35 13.55
N GLN A 410 -9.77 23.23 13.09
CA GLN A 410 -9.95 24.00 11.86
C GLN A 410 -8.98 23.52 10.77
N GLN A 411 -9.50 23.37 9.55
CA GLN A 411 -8.71 23.05 8.38
C GLN A 411 -7.79 24.23 8.01
N SER A 412 -6.50 23.93 7.85
CA SER A 412 -5.46 24.86 7.40
C SER A 412 -4.69 24.23 6.23
N GLY A 413 -4.29 25.03 5.24
CA GLY A 413 -3.59 24.58 4.04
C GLY A 413 -4.06 25.32 2.77
N PRO A 414 -3.58 24.94 1.58
CA PRO A 414 -2.71 23.80 1.29
C PRO A 414 -1.24 24.04 1.71
N PHE A 415 -0.60 22.99 2.23
CA PHE A 415 0.82 22.96 2.58
C PHE A 415 1.59 21.99 1.69
N ASN A 416 2.83 22.31 1.38
CA ASN A 416 3.78 21.37 0.78
C ASN A 416 4.60 20.64 1.87
N MET A 417 5.41 19.66 1.48
CA MET A 417 6.21 18.86 2.41
C MET A 417 7.16 19.71 3.28
N GLN A 418 7.78 20.75 2.72
CA GLN A 418 8.68 21.64 3.46
C GLN A 418 7.93 22.47 4.51
N GLN A 419 6.73 22.94 4.18
CA GLN A 419 5.86 23.67 5.12
C GLN A 419 5.32 22.75 6.22
N LEU A 420 4.98 21.49 5.90
CA LEU A 420 4.62 20.51 6.92
C LEU A 420 5.76 20.27 7.91
N GLN A 421 7.01 20.15 7.44
CA GLN A 421 8.17 20.02 8.32
C GLN A 421 8.31 21.21 9.28
N GLN A 422 8.08 22.44 8.80
CA GLN A 422 8.06 23.63 9.66
C GLN A 422 6.92 23.59 10.69
N LEU A 423 5.73 23.11 10.31
CA LEU A 423 4.61 22.94 11.25
C LEU A 423 4.90 21.89 12.33
N VAL A 424 5.65 20.82 12.00
CA VAL A 424 6.14 19.86 13.01
C VAL A 424 7.12 20.53 13.96
N MET A 425 8.09 21.29 13.43
CA MET A 425 9.06 22.00 14.27
C MET A 425 8.42 23.03 15.20
N ASN A 426 7.34 23.67 14.75
CA ASN A 426 6.56 24.62 15.55
C ASN A 426 5.53 23.95 16.48
N GLY A 427 5.46 22.61 16.52
CA GLY A 427 4.54 21.84 17.36
C GLY A 427 3.06 21.92 16.96
N GLN A 428 2.77 22.52 15.80
CA GLN A 428 1.42 22.70 15.26
C GLN A 428 0.92 21.47 14.48
N LEU A 429 1.84 20.60 14.05
CA LEU A 429 1.56 19.32 13.43
C LEU A 429 2.23 18.20 14.24
N GLN A 430 1.44 17.26 14.75
CA GLN A 430 1.90 16.10 15.51
C GLN A 430 1.41 14.80 14.84
N ALA A 431 1.94 13.64 15.23
CA ALA A 431 1.60 12.36 14.61
C ALA A 431 0.09 12.01 14.69
N ASN A 432 -0.62 12.51 15.69
CA ASN A 432 -2.07 12.33 15.87
C ASN A 432 -2.92 13.42 15.18
N THR A 433 -2.30 14.40 14.48
CA THR A 433 -3.03 15.46 13.80
C THR A 433 -3.63 14.92 12.50
N PHE A 434 -4.90 15.24 12.22
CA PHE A 434 -5.56 14.80 10.99
C PHE A 434 -5.04 15.60 9.79
N VAL A 435 -4.69 14.86 8.74
CA VAL A 435 -4.18 15.37 7.46
C VAL A 435 -5.00 14.75 6.34
N TRP A 436 -5.20 15.52 5.27
CA TRP A 436 -5.85 15.06 4.05
C TRP A 436 -5.08 15.58 2.83
N LYS A 437 -4.95 14.74 1.81
CA LYS A 437 -4.43 15.14 0.49
C LYS A 437 -5.39 14.71 -0.60
N GLN A 438 -5.28 15.36 -1.76
CA GLN A 438 -6.07 15.00 -2.93
C GLN A 438 -5.86 13.52 -3.29
N GLY A 439 -6.97 12.77 -3.37
CA GLY A 439 -6.98 11.32 -3.62
C GLY A 439 -7.29 10.46 -2.38
N MET A 440 -7.32 11.03 -1.17
CA MET A 440 -7.79 10.31 0.02
C MET A 440 -9.30 10.38 0.18
N GLN A 441 -9.93 9.28 0.62
CA GLN A 441 -11.38 9.25 0.85
C GLN A 441 -11.79 9.96 2.14
N ASN A 442 -10.98 9.87 3.19
CA ASN A 442 -11.24 10.47 4.50
C ASN A 442 -9.96 11.13 5.05
N TRP A 443 -10.12 12.00 6.05
CA TRP A 443 -9.01 12.53 6.85
C TRP A 443 -8.34 11.41 7.64
N GLU A 444 -7.02 11.43 7.71
CA GLU A 444 -6.23 10.40 8.40
C GLU A 444 -5.15 11.03 9.28
N GLU A 445 -4.75 10.35 10.35
CA GLU A 445 -3.68 10.83 11.22
C GLU A 445 -2.34 10.89 10.48
N ALA A 446 -1.60 11.99 10.67
CA ALA A 446 -0.32 12.22 10.00
C ALA A 446 0.70 11.10 10.21
N GLY A 447 0.69 10.44 11.37
CA GLY A 447 1.55 9.29 11.68
C GLY A 447 1.18 7.98 10.97
N LYS A 448 -0.04 7.86 10.43
CA LYS A 448 -0.47 6.69 9.65
C LYS A 448 -0.10 6.81 8.17
N LEU A 449 0.13 8.04 7.70
CA LEU A 449 0.61 8.31 6.35
C LEU A 449 2.11 8.01 6.24
N LEU A 450 2.45 6.92 5.53
CA LEU A 450 3.83 6.43 5.38
C LEU A 450 4.81 7.52 4.91
N GLU A 451 4.35 8.41 4.02
CA GLU A 451 5.16 9.53 3.50
C GLU A 451 5.43 10.65 4.53
N LEU A 452 4.56 10.81 5.54
CA LEU A 452 4.69 11.84 6.59
C LEU A 452 5.35 11.29 7.86
N GLN A 453 5.43 9.97 8.03
CA GLN A 453 6.10 9.34 9.19
C GLN A 453 7.54 9.82 9.40
N THR A 454 8.24 10.11 8.29
CA THR A 454 9.61 10.62 8.32
C THR A 454 9.75 12.00 8.97
N LEU A 455 8.66 12.78 9.04
CA LEU A 455 8.64 14.11 9.64
C LEU A 455 8.61 14.08 11.17
N PHE A 456 8.14 12.99 11.79
CA PHE A 456 7.86 12.95 13.22
C PHE A 456 8.99 12.39 14.09
N GLY A 457 10.03 11.80 13.50
CA GLY A 457 11.17 11.22 14.23
C GLY A 457 10.78 10.08 15.20
N ALA A 458 11.73 9.24 15.59
CA ALA A 458 11.46 8.15 16.52
C ALA A 458 11.11 8.71 17.91
N VAL A 459 9.85 8.61 18.33
CA VAL A 459 9.51 8.75 19.75
C VAL A 459 10.06 7.50 20.44
N PRO A 460 11.07 7.62 21.33
CA PRO A 460 11.59 6.46 22.06
C PRO A 460 10.47 5.84 22.89
N PRO A 461 10.39 4.50 22.98
CA PRO A 461 9.37 3.83 23.76
C PRO A 461 9.43 4.30 25.22
N PRO A 462 8.27 4.42 25.90
CA PRO A 462 8.23 4.87 27.29
C PRO A 462 9.09 3.95 28.18
N PRO A 463 9.87 4.51 29.11
CA PRO A 463 10.71 3.73 30.00
C PRO A 463 9.86 2.74 30.81
N PRO A 464 10.34 1.50 31.01
CA PRO A 464 9.61 0.50 31.77
C PRO A 464 9.30 1.01 33.19
N PRO A 465 8.14 0.66 33.76
CA PRO A 465 7.76 1.09 35.09
C PRO A 465 8.80 0.62 36.14
N PRO A 466 9.07 1.42 37.18
CA PRO A 466 10.03 1.06 38.21
C PRO A 466 9.61 -0.25 38.88
N ILE A 467 10.53 -1.21 38.90
CA ILE A 467 10.41 -2.43 39.70
C ILE A 467 10.57 -1.98 41.16
N ASN A 468 9.47 -1.98 41.91
CA ASN A 468 9.54 -1.80 43.36
C ASN A 468 10.23 -3.04 43.99
N PRO A 469 11.17 -2.83 44.93
CA PRO A 469 11.90 -3.91 45.60
C PRO A 469 11.04 -4.77 46.52
#